data_AF-A0AAE1GPC4-F1
#
_entry.id   AF-A0AAE1GPC4-F1
#
_cell.length_a   1.000
_cell.length_b   1.000
_cell.length_c   1.000
_cell.angle_alpha   90.00
_cell.angle_beta   90.00
_cell.angle_gamma   90.00
#
_symmetry.space_group_name_H-M   'P 1'
#
loop_
_entity.id
_entity.type
_entity.pdbx_description
1 polymer ?
#
loop_
_entity_poly.entity_id
_entity_poly.type
_entity_poly.pdbx_seq_one_letter_code
_entity_poly.pdbx_strand_id
1 'polypeptide(L)'
;MSLGQVEELCGDVTKWRTTPNVCIVQQCNCVTMLPHGLSRTLTDAFSGYTNSYGRRRHLTRNTSTIDSRPEPGTVELCECEGKPLVANIFGQFMLGKNTGRQMSPLPHDDDHMRRGKAADTSKNRQLFFTKGL
;
A
#
# COMPACT_ATOMS: atom_id res chain seq x y z
N MET A 1 12.61 26.01 -8.94
CA MET A 1 11.43 25.12 -8.87
C MET A 1 10.46 25.74 -7.89
N SER A 2 9.27 26.16 -8.33
CA SER A 2 8.22 26.53 -7.38
C SER A 2 7.78 25.26 -6.65
N LEU A 3 7.78 25.30 -5.32
CA LEU A 3 7.15 24.25 -4.53
C LEU A 3 5.67 24.20 -4.94
N GLY A 4 5.17 23.01 -5.27
CA GLY A 4 3.76 22.83 -5.60
C GLY A 4 2.88 23.32 -4.44
N GLN A 5 1.73 23.91 -4.76
CA GLN A 5 0.73 24.26 -3.75
C GLN A 5 0.04 22.98 -3.27
N VAL A 6 -0.12 22.84 -1.95
CA VAL A 6 -0.93 21.79 -1.35
C VAL A 6 -2.28 22.40 -0.99
N GLU A 7 -3.35 21.81 -1.51
CA GLU A 7 -4.73 22.20 -1.21
C GLU A 7 -5.41 21.06 -0.44
N GLU A 8 -6.08 21.40 0.66
CA GLU A 8 -6.90 20.46 1.41
C GLU A 8 -8.37 20.63 1.00
N LEU A 9 -8.95 19.55 0.49
CA LEU A 9 -10.34 19.52 0.04
C LEU A 9 -11.12 18.43 0.78
N CYS A 10 -12.33 18.75 1.24
CA CYS A 10 -13.25 17.77 1.79
C CYS A 10 -13.96 17.00 0.66
N GLY A 11 -14.01 15.67 0.74
CA GLY A 11 -14.77 14.83 -0.16
C GLY A 11 -14.17 13.44 -0.39
N ASP A 12 -14.78 12.69 -1.30
CA ASP A 12 -14.31 11.36 -1.72
C ASP A 12 -13.38 11.51 -2.95
N VAL A 13 -12.19 10.90 -2.87
CA VAL A 13 -11.20 10.95 -3.95
C VAL A 13 -11.67 10.26 -5.24
N THR A 14 -12.64 9.34 -5.14
CA THR A 14 -13.25 8.66 -6.29
C THR A 14 -14.10 9.60 -7.16
N LYS A 15 -14.41 10.83 -6.70
CA LYS A 15 -15.10 11.83 -7.52
C LYS A 15 -14.33 12.17 -8.80
N TRP A 16 -13.02 11.98 -8.79
CA TRP A 16 -12.13 12.23 -9.93
C TRP A 16 -12.10 11.10 -10.96
N ARG A 17 -13.01 10.12 -10.87
CA ARG A 17 -12.95 8.88 -11.67
C ARG A 17 -12.95 9.03 -13.20
N THR A 18 -13.37 10.17 -13.71
CA THR A 18 -13.41 10.50 -15.14
C THR A 18 -12.49 11.67 -15.49
N THR A 19 -11.64 12.11 -14.56
CA THR A 19 -10.77 13.26 -14.77
C THR A 19 -9.44 12.81 -15.37
N PRO A 20 -9.13 13.18 -16.62
CA PRO A 20 -7.84 12.85 -17.22
C PRO A 20 -6.71 13.58 -16.48
N ASN A 21 -5.49 13.04 -16.56
CA ASN A 21 -4.28 13.61 -15.95
C ASN A 21 -4.31 13.76 -14.42
N VAL A 22 -5.19 13.01 -13.73
CA VAL A 22 -5.17 12.87 -12.28
C VAL A 22 -4.42 11.61 -11.89
N CYS A 23 -3.52 11.74 -10.90
CA CYS A 23 -2.91 10.62 -10.21
C CYS A 23 -3.47 10.55 -8.78
N ILE A 24 -4.13 9.44 -8.44
CA ILE A 24 -4.55 9.14 -7.08
C ILE A 24 -3.45 8.32 -6.42
N VAL A 25 -2.89 8.84 -5.36
CA VAL A 25 -1.80 8.20 -4.62
C VAL A 25 -2.32 7.62 -3.32
N GLN A 26 -1.99 6.36 -3.03
CA GLN A 26 -2.31 5.74 -1.74
C GLN A 26 -1.12 4.99 -1.15
N GLN A 27 -1.04 4.99 0.18
CA GLN A 27 -0.14 4.09 0.90
C GLN A 27 -0.77 2.70 1.04
N CYS A 28 -0.04 1.68 0.64
CA CYS A 28 -0.42 0.28 0.74
C CYS A 28 0.53 -0.50 1.67
N ASN A 29 0.06 -1.65 2.15
CA ASN A 29 0.92 -2.61 2.83
C ASN A 29 1.40 -3.73 1.90
N CYS A 30 2.54 -4.32 2.23
CA CYS A 30 3.21 -5.31 1.38
C CYS A 30 2.61 -6.72 1.51
N VAL A 31 2.03 -7.06 2.67
CA VAL A 31 1.79 -8.46 3.02
C VAL A 31 0.37 -8.95 2.73
N THR A 32 -0.66 -8.13 2.92
CA THR A 32 -2.04 -8.62 2.90
C THR A 32 -2.56 -8.97 1.51
N MET A 33 -3.64 -9.74 1.46
CA MET A 33 -4.35 -10.12 0.23
C MET A 33 -5.61 -9.30 -0.04
N LEU A 34 -6.19 -8.71 1.00
CA LEU A 34 -7.52 -8.10 0.92
C LEU A 34 -7.41 -6.58 1.01
N PRO A 35 -8.04 -5.84 0.07
CA PRO A 35 -8.11 -4.40 0.17
C PRO A 35 -9.08 -4.00 1.30
N HIS A 36 -8.71 -2.97 2.04
CA HIS A 36 -9.52 -2.33 3.07
C HIS A 36 -9.41 -0.80 2.94
N GLY A 37 -10.35 -0.07 3.55
CA GLY A 37 -10.33 1.40 3.56
C GLY A 37 -10.26 1.97 2.15
N LEU A 38 -9.34 2.93 1.94
CA LEU A 38 -9.15 3.58 0.65
C LEU A 38 -8.90 2.59 -0.49
N SER A 39 -8.10 1.54 -0.28
CA SER A 39 -7.83 0.57 -1.34
C SER A 39 -9.08 -0.19 -1.78
N ARG A 40 -10.01 -0.44 -0.84
CA ARG A 40 -11.30 -1.06 -1.15
C ARG A 40 -12.19 -0.08 -1.92
N THR A 41 -12.30 1.15 -1.43
CA THR A 41 -13.04 2.24 -2.08
C THR A 41 -12.57 2.44 -3.53
N LEU A 42 -11.26 2.45 -3.77
CA LEU A 42 -10.72 2.56 -5.12
C LEU A 42 -11.06 1.33 -5.98
N THR A 43 -10.92 0.12 -5.45
CA THR A 43 -11.28 -1.11 -6.19
C THR A 43 -12.74 -1.11 -6.61
N ASP A 44 -13.65 -0.74 -5.71
CA ASP A 44 -15.09 -0.71 -5.98
C ASP A 44 -15.46 0.39 -6.98
N ALA A 45 -14.82 1.58 -6.90
CA ALA A 45 -15.14 2.71 -7.77
C ALA A 45 -14.49 2.64 -9.16
N PHE A 46 -13.27 2.09 -9.25
CA PHE A 46 -12.45 2.12 -10.47
C PHE A 46 -12.38 0.77 -11.19
N SER A 47 -12.84 -0.31 -10.55
CA SER A 47 -12.70 -1.72 -10.95
C SER A 47 -11.33 -2.34 -10.61
N GLY A 48 -11.17 -3.62 -10.98
CA GLY A 48 -10.06 -4.47 -10.57
C GLY A 48 -8.65 -4.02 -10.99
N TYR A 49 -8.50 -3.08 -11.93
CA TYR A 49 -7.17 -2.60 -12.34
C TYR A 49 -6.42 -1.90 -11.18
N THR A 50 -7.16 -1.29 -10.24
CA THR A 50 -6.57 -0.65 -9.05
C THR A 50 -6.28 -1.64 -7.91
N ASN A 51 -6.75 -2.88 -8.02
CA ASN A 51 -6.69 -3.87 -6.94
C ASN A 51 -5.35 -4.62 -6.89
N SER A 52 -4.31 -3.95 -6.41
CA SER A 52 -2.99 -4.57 -6.19
C SER A 52 -3.04 -5.81 -5.30
N TYR A 53 -3.85 -5.74 -4.24
CA TYR A 53 -3.98 -6.82 -3.25
C TYR A 53 -4.53 -8.11 -3.86
N GLY A 54 -5.56 -7.99 -4.71
CA GLY A 54 -6.19 -9.13 -5.38
C GLY A 54 -5.34 -9.80 -6.47
N ARG A 55 -4.24 -9.18 -6.90
CA ARG A 55 -3.30 -9.77 -7.87
C ARG A 55 -2.22 -10.65 -7.25
N ARG A 56 -2.13 -10.68 -5.92
CA ARG A 56 -1.11 -11.43 -5.18
C ARG A 56 -1.47 -12.92 -5.09
N ARG A 57 -0.48 -13.77 -4.82
CA ARG A 57 -0.69 -15.21 -4.60
C ARG A 57 -0.90 -15.49 -3.12
N HIS A 58 -1.84 -16.36 -2.77
CA HIS A 58 -2.17 -16.67 -1.38
C HIS A 58 -1.12 -17.55 -0.71
N LEU A 59 -0.59 -17.12 0.44
CA LEU A 59 0.08 -17.99 1.42
C LEU A 59 -0.93 -18.48 2.47
N THR A 60 -1.77 -17.57 2.94
CA THR A 60 -2.93 -17.88 3.78
C THR A 60 -4.17 -17.17 3.22
N ARG A 61 -5.31 -17.28 3.91
CA ARG A 61 -6.52 -16.52 3.54
C ARG A 61 -6.26 -15.02 3.42
N ASN A 62 -5.38 -14.46 4.26
CA ASN A 62 -5.19 -13.01 4.38
C ASN A 62 -3.79 -12.52 4.01
N THR A 63 -2.81 -13.41 3.81
CA THR A 63 -1.41 -13.05 3.53
C THR A 63 -0.94 -13.63 2.22
N SER A 64 -0.13 -12.87 1.50
CA SER A 64 0.43 -13.22 0.20
C SER A 64 1.71 -14.03 0.31
N THR A 65 2.11 -14.78 -0.71
CA THR A 65 3.41 -15.46 -0.79
C THR A 65 4.53 -14.45 -1.04
N ILE A 66 5.74 -14.75 -0.58
CA ILE A 66 6.93 -13.88 -0.75
C ILE A 66 7.10 -13.39 -2.20
N ASP A 67 7.02 -14.28 -3.19
CA ASP A 67 7.22 -13.94 -4.62
C ASP A 67 6.19 -12.96 -5.21
N SER A 68 5.07 -12.73 -4.52
CA SER A 68 3.99 -11.86 -4.99
C SER A 68 3.85 -10.60 -4.13
N ARG A 69 4.70 -10.44 -3.12
CA ARG A 69 4.74 -9.24 -2.30
C ARG A 69 5.54 -8.17 -3.04
N PRO A 70 5.10 -6.91 -2.96
CA PRO A 70 5.96 -5.79 -3.28
C PRO A 70 6.98 -5.56 -2.15
N GLU A 71 8.10 -4.98 -2.53
CA GLU A 71 9.14 -4.56 -1.59
C GLU A 71 8.78 -3.20 -0.96
N PRO A 72 9.02 -2.99 0.35
CA PRO A 72 8.83 -1.68 0.95
C PRO A 72 9.60 -0.58 0.22
N GLY A 73 8.93 0.55 -0.03
CA GLY A 73 9.49 1.70 -0.76
C GLY A 73 9.28 1.63 -2.27
N THR A 74 8.73 0.54 -2.81
CA THR A 74 8.36 0.46 -4.23
C THR A 74 7.02 1.13 -4.51
N VAL A 75 6.80 1.49 -5.78
CA VAL A 75 5.56 2.07 -6.28
C VAL A 75 5.05 1.25 -7.45
N GLU A 76 3.77 0.89 -7.43
CA GLU A 76 3.06 0.31 -8.56
C GLU A 76 2.14 1.35 -9.19
N LEU A 77 2.25 1.52 -10.51
CA LEU A 77 1.40 2.40 -11.31
C LEU A 77 0.31 1.57 -11.98
N CYS A 78 -0.95 1.83 -11.64
CA CYS A 78 -2.12 1.18 -12.22
C CYS A 78 -2.74 2.11 -13.26
N GLU A 79 -2.58 1.75 -14.53
CA GLU A 79 -3.08 2.52 -15.67
C GLU A 79 -4.28 1.84 -16.32
N CYS A 80 -5.25 2.63 -16.74
CA CYS A 80 -6.38 2.20 -17.54
C CYS A 80 -6.84 3.38 -18.41
N GLU A 81 -7.00 3.15 -19.71
CA GLU A 81 -7.37 4.20 -20.66
C GLU A 81 -8.68 4.90 -20.24
N GLY A 82 -8.69 6.24 -20.34
CA GLY A 82 -9.85 7.06 -19.95
C GLY A 82 -10.12 7.14 -18.45
N LYS A 83 -9.22 6.61 -17.60
CA LYS A 83 -9.32 6.67 -16.13
C LYS A 83 -8.09 7.34 -15.52
N PRO A 84 -8.20 7.85 -14.27
CA PRO A 84 -7.06 8.31 -13.50
C PRO A 84 -5.98 7.24 -13.34
N LEU A 85 -4.73 7.69 -13.26
CA LEU A 85 -3.63 6.86 -12.80
C LEU A 85 -3.79 6.60 -11.29
N VAL A 86 -3.58 5.36 -10.84
CA VAL A 86 -3.51 5.06 -9.40
C VAL A 86 -2.10 4.60 -9.04
N ALA A 87 -1.44 5.33 -8.14
CA ALA A 87 -0.12 5.00 -7.62
C ALA A 87 -0.23 4.34 -6.24
N ASN A 88 0.12 3.06 -6.16
CA ASN A 88 0.18 2.29 -4.92
C ASN A 88 1.60 2.36 -4.36
N ILE A 89 1.80 3.17 -3.32
CA ILE A 89 3.08 3.29 -2.63
C ILE A 89 3.14 2.23 -1.53
N PHE A 90 4.06 1.27 -1.63
CA PHE A 90 4.24 0.24 -0.60
C PHE A 90 5.09 0.77 0.56
N GLY A 91 4.56 1.76 1.28
CA GLY A 91 5.23 2.42 2.39
C GLY A 91 5.08 1.71 3.74
N GLN A 92 4.39 0.57 3.80
CA GLN A 92 4.11 -0.15 5.02
C GLN A 92 4.36 -1.65 4.83
N PHE A 93 5.11 -2.28 5.75
CA PHE A 93 5.39 -3.71 5.63
C PHE A 93 4.16 -4.56 5.98
N MET A 94 3.76 -4.55 7.26
CA MET A 94 2.59 -5.28 7.78
C MET A 94 1.35 -4.39 7.90
N LEU A 95 0.15 -4.98 7.81
CA LEU A 95 -1.10 -4.25 8.10
C LEU A 95 -1.18 -3.74 9.55
N GLY A 96 -2.03 -2.73 9.74
CA GLY A 96 -2.41 -2.24 11.07
C GLY A 96 -1.33 -1.37 11.73
N LYS A 97 -1.44 -1.21 13.05
CA LYS A 97 -0.47 -0.44 13.83
C LYS A 97 0.86 -1.20 13.90
N ASN A 98 1.96 -0.48 14.07
CA ASN A 98 3.27 -1.09 14.38
C ASN A 98 3.37 -1.61 15.83
N THR A 99 2.24 -1.63 16.55
CA THR A 99 2.07 -2.20 17.88
C THR A 99 0.89 -3.17 17.86
N GLY A 100 1.05 -4.34 18.48
CA GLY A 100 -0.02 -5.34 18.60
C GLY A 100 0.32 -6.70 17.99
N ARG A 101 -0.63 -7.62 18.10
CA ARG A 101 -0.47 -9.05 17.77
C ARG A 101 -0.05 -9.29 16.32
N GLN A 102 -0.44 -8.42 15.39
CA GLN A 102 -0.06 -8.52 13.98
C GLN A 102 1.45 -8.35 13.74
N MET A 103 2.16 -7.70 14.67
CA MET A 103 3.62 -7.54 14.62
C MET A 103 4.36 -8.68 15.33
N SER A 104 3.66 -9.48 16.14
CA SER A 104 4.24 -10.69 16.69
C SER A 104 4.41 -11.75 15.61
N PRO A 105 5.53 -12.51 15.62
CA PRO A 105 5.67 -13.68 14.76
C PRO A 105 4.54 -14.68 14.98
N LEU A 106 3.97 -15.16 13.89
CA LEU A 106 2.94 -16.21 13.87
C LEU A 106 3.53 -17.52 13.31
N PRO A 107 2.97 -18.68 13.66
CA PRO A 107 3.49 -19.97 13.19
C PRO A 107 3.55 -20.11 11.66
N HIS A 108 2.62 -19.48 10.96
CA HIS A 108 2.54 -19.48 9.49
C HIS A 108 3.32 -18.32 8.84
N ASP A 109 4.05 -17.52 9.62
CA ASP A 109 4.91 -16.51 9.03
C ASP A 109 6.13 -17.17 8.39
N ASP A 110 6.39 -16.84 7.12
CA ASP A 110 7.68 -17.09 6.49
C ASP A 110 8.78 -16.16 7.06
N ASP A 111 10.02 -16.51 6.76
CA ASP A 111 11.19 -15.78 7.26
C ASP A 111 11.23 -14.32 6.81
N HIS A 112 10.68 -14.01 5.64
CA HIS A 112 10.59 -12.64 5.17
C HIS A 112 9.62 -11.82 6.05
N MET A 113 8.45 -12.34 6.39
CA MET A 113 7.54 -11.69 7.34
C MET A 113 8.15 -11.55 8.72
N ARG A 114 8.83 -12.59 9.23
CA ARG A 114 9.48 -12.53 10.55
C ARG A 114 10.54 -11.44 10.59
N ARG A 115 11.42 -11.38 9.58
CA ARG A 115 12.46 -10.34 9.47
C ARG A 115 11.85 -8.96 9.30
N GLY A 116 10.86 -8.80 8.41
CA GLY A 116 10.24 -7.50 8.19
C GLY A 116 9.47 -6.99 9.40
N LYS A 117 8.76 -7.86 10.15
CA LYS A 117 8.13 -7.50 11.44
C LYS A 117 9.15 -7.02 12.46
N ALA A 118 10.29 -7.71 12.57
CA ALA A 118 11.38 -7.32 13.47
C ALA A 118 12.05 -6.00 13.04
N ALA A 119 12.13 -5.73 11.74
CA ALA A 119 12.69 -4.51 11.18
C ALA A 119 11.72 -3.31 11.24
N ASP A 120 10.41 -3.55 11.21
CA ASP A 120 9.37 -2.52 11.13
C ASP A 120 9.04 -1.92 12.52
N THR A 121 10.04 -1.28 13.12
CA THR A 121 9.95 -0.61 14.43
C THR A 121 9.79 0.91 14.28
N SER A 122 9.21 1.58 15.29
CA SER A 122 9.14 3.05 15.32
C SER A 122 10.51 3.72 15.13
N LYS A 123 11.55 3.14 15.73
CA LYS A 123 12.94 3.61 15.62
C LYS A 123 13.43 3.53 14.16
N ASN A 124 13.23 2.40 13.50
CA ASN A 124 13.70 2.23 12.12
C ASN A 124 12.92 3.11 11.13
N ARG A 125 11.61 3.32 11.36
CA ARG A 125 10.82 4.28 10.58
C ARG A 125 11.34 5.71 10.72
N GLN A 126 11.64 6.15 11.94
CA GLN A 126 12.24 7.48 12.17
C GLN A 126 13.62 7.61 11.51
N LEU A 127 14.44 6.55 11.56
CA LEU A 127 15.74 6.52 10.91
C LEU A 127 15.62 6.67 9.38
N PHE A 128 14.63 6.05 8.75
CA PHE A 128 14.38 6.19 7.31
C PHE A 128 14.18 7.67 6.91
N PHE A 129 13.34 8.41 7.64
CA PHE A 129 13.06 9.83 7.33
C PHE A 129 14.19 10.79 7.72
N THR A 130 15.00 10.44 8.72
CA THR A 130 16.07 11.34 9.21
C THR A 130 17.40 11.12 8.52
N LYS A 131 17.68 9.91 8.05
CA LYS A 131 18.98 9.58 7.46
C LYS A 131 18.99 9.53 5.94
N GLY A 132 17.83 9.58 5.28
CA GLY A 132 17.72 9.62 3.82
C GLY A 132 18.69 8.65 3.15
N LEU A 133 18.38 7.36 3.21
CA LEU A 133 19.08 6.39 2.35
C LEU A 133 18.87 6.75 0.88
#